data_AF-A0A661S2J8-F1
#
_entry.id   AF-A0A661S2J8-F1
#
_cell.length_a   1.000
_cell.length_b   1.000
_cell.length_c   1.000
_cell.angle_alpha   90.00
_cell.angle_beta   90.00
_cell.angle_gamma   90.00
#
_symmetry.space_group_name_H-M   'P 1'
#
loop_
_entity.id
_entity.type
_entity.pdbx_description
1 polymer ?
#
loop_
_entity_poly.entity_id
_entity_poly.type
_entity_poly.pdbx_seq_one_letter_code
_entity_poly.pdbx_strand_id
1 'polypeptide(L)'
;MITVSEVMTYLVENRAAGLPAASLAEVFDRLTWCLSDNGGEMLRVRKDWLECDDPVKIEVALGMSETFPYETREEMVAKFDRIADRWPRLTGRCDKIIRMWDQQF
;
A
#
# COMPACT_ATOMS: atom_id res chain seq x y z
N MET A 1 -8.51 21.61 -8.48
CA MET A 1 -8.76 20.93 -7.20
C MET A 1 -7.73 19.82 -7.13
N ILE A 2 -6.96 19.72 -6.04
CA ILE A 2 -5.96 18.67 -5.90
C ILE A 2 -6.66 17.34 -5.56
N THR A 3 -6.26 16.26 -6.20
CA THR A 3 -6.77 14.91 -5.98
C THR A 3 -5.99 14.21 -4.86
N VAL A 4 -6.60 13.19 -4.25
CA VAL A 4 -5.92 12.33 -3.26
C VAL A 4 -4.66 11.69 -3.86
N SER A 5 -4.73 11.25 -5.12
CA SER A 5 -3.58 10.67 -5.82
C SER A 5 -2.42 11.67 -5.96
N GLU A 6 -2.71 12.93 -6.31
CA GLU A 6 -1.71 13.99 -6.38
C GLU A 6 -1.08 14.28 -5.01
N VAL A 7 -1.87 14.34 -3.94
CA VAL A 7 -1.37 14.55 -2.58
C VAL A 7 -0.46 13.39 -2.14
N MET A 8 -0.94 12.15 -2.25
CA MET A 8 -0.19 10.97 -1.85
C MET A 8 1.11 10.84 -2.65
N THR A 9 1.05 11.08 -3.96
CA THR A 9 2.21 11.05 -4.85
C THR A 9 3.21 12.13 -4.46
N TYR A 10 2.76 13.36 -4.24
CA TYR A 10 3.62 14.46 -3.79
C TYR A 10 4.35 14.12 -2.49
N LEU A 11 3.65 13.55 -1.50
CA LEU A 11 4.24 13.16 -0.22
C LEU A 11 5.30 12.05 -0.36
N VAL A 12 5.07 11.07 -1.24
CA VAL A 12 6.06 10.02 -1.52
C VAL A 12 7.27 10.59 -2.26
N GLU A 13 7.07 11.43 -3.27
CA GLU A 13 8.14 11.99 -4.10
C GLU A 13 9.00 13.03 -3.36
N ASN A 14 8.42 13.73 -2.39
CA ASN A 14 9.11 14.77 -1.60
C ASN A 14 9.45 14.32 -0.17
N ARG A 15 9.44 13.01 0.10
CA ARG A 15 9.82 12.47 1.40
C ARG A 15 11.29 12.78 1.72
N ALA A 16 11.59 12.94 3.01
CA ALA A 16 12.98 13.09 3.46
C ALA A 16 13.84 11.88 3.02
N ALA A 17 15.09 12.14 2.64
CA ALA A 17 16.01 11.07 2.27
C ALA A 17 16.18 10.07 3.42
N GLY A 18 16.07 8.78 3.11
CA GLY A 18 16.17 7.71 4.11
C GLY A 18 14.91 7.49 4.96
N LEU A 19 13.82 8.26 4.76
CA LEU A 19 12.56 8.00 5.44
C LEU A 19 12.05 6.60 5.06
N PRO A 20 11.78 5.71 6.03
CA PRO A 20 11.21 4.41 5.75
C PRO A 20 9.83 4.54 5.10
N ALA A 21 9.54 3.69 4.11
CA ALA A 21 8.23 3.65 3.46
C ALA A 21 7.06 3.45 4.46
N ALA A 22 7.31 2.69 5.53
CA ALA A 22 6.33 2.46 6.60
C ALA A 22 5.88 3.75 7.29
N SER A 23 6.74 4.78 7.38
CA SER A 23 6.39 6.04 8.02
C SER A 23 5.32 6.81 7.25
N LEU A 24 5.37 6.81 5.91
CA LEU A 24 4.29 7.40 5.10
C LEU A 24 3.06 6.52 5.07
N ALA A 25 3.23 5.20 5.05
CA ALA A 25 2.11 4.28 5.12
C ALA A 25 1.26 4.48 6.39
N GLU A 26 1.90 4.66 7.54
CA GLU A 26 1.23 4.95 8.81
C GLU A 26 0.46 6.28 8.78
N VAL A 27 0.99 7.30 8.10
CA VAL A 27 0.26 8.56 7.88
C VAL A 27 -0.98 8.32 7.01
N PHE A 28 -0.84 7.54 5.94
CA PHE A 28 -1.95 7.23 5.05
C PHE A 28 -3.03 6.40 5.73
N ASP A 29 -2.64 5.41 6.54
CA ASP A 29 -3.54 4.62 7.38
C ASP A 29 -4.37 5.50 8.33
N ARG A 30 -3.74 6.48 9.00
CA ARG A 30 -4.47 7.44 9.85
C ARG A 30 -5.45 8.29 9.06
N LEU A 31 -5.07 8.71 7.85
CA LEU A 31 -5.92 9.57 7.02
C LEU A 31 -7.11 8.82 6.44
N THR A 32 -7.02 7.50 6.23
CA THR A 32 -8.14 6.67 5.73
C THR A 32 -9.44 6.93 6.51
N TRP A 33 -9.37 7.06 7.83
CA TRP A 33 -10.57 7.28 8.67
C TRP A 33 -10.91 8.76 8.93
N CYS A 34 -10.13 9.69 8.36
CA CYS A 34 -10.28 11.12 8.59
C CYS A 34 -10.94 11.86 7.41
N LEU A 35 -11.12 11.18 6.27
CA LEU A 35 -11.71 11.75 5.06
C LEU A 35 -13.22 11.45 4.97
N SER A 36 -13.96 12.32 4.29
CA SER A 36 -15.43 12.22 4.16
C SER A 36 -15.91 10.98 3.40
N ASP A 37 -15.04 10.37 2.61
CA ASP A 37 -15.29 9.13 1.85
C ASP A 37 -14.80 7.88 2.60
N ASN A 38 -14.43 8.01 3.88
CA ASN A 38 -13.79 6.96 4.69
C ASN A 38 -12.56 6.36 3.99
N GLY A 39 -11.82 7.19 3.25
CA GLY A 39 -10.57 6.81 2.60
C GLY A 39 -10.75 5.97 1.34
N GLY A 40 -11.96 5.90 0.77
CA GLY A 40 -12.23 5.18 -0.48
C GLY A 40 -11.24 5.54 -1.60
N GLU A 41 -11.00 6.82 -1.84
CA GLU A 41 -10.03 7.28 -2.85
C GLU A 41 -8.58 6.92 -2.48
N MET A 42 -8.22 6.94 -1.18
CA MET A 42 -6.87 6.53 -0.74
C MET A 42 -6.64 5.04 -0.95
N LEU A 43 -7.63 4.20 -0.66
CA LEU A 43 -7.57 2.77 -0.86
C LEU A 43 -7.53 2.41 -2.36
N ARG A 44 -8.21 3.19 -3.21
CA ARG A 44 -8.09 3.09 -4.66
C ARG A 44 -6.66 3.40 -5.12
N VAL A 45 -6.07 4.51 -4.66
CA VAL A 45 -4.67 4.86 -4.98
C VAL A 45 -3.69 3.80 -4.49
N ARG A 46 -3.90 3.23 -3.31
CA ARG A 46 -3.11 2.10 -2.80
C ARG A 46 -3.15 0.92 -3.78
N LYS A 47 -4.33 0.56 -4.28
CA LYS A 47 -4.47 -0.53 -5.26
C LYS A 47 -3.74 -0.20 -6.56
N ASP A 48 -3.89 1.01 -7.08
CA ASP A 48 -3.18 1.48 -8.27
C ASP A 48 -1.65 1.40 -8.08
N TRP A 49 -1.14 1.74 -6.89
CA TRP A 49 0.28 1.65 -6.57
C TRP A 49 0.80 0.22 -6.45
N LEU A 50 -0.01 -0.73 -5.99
CA LEU A 50 0.38 -2.15 -5.97
C LEU A 50 0.54 -2.74 -7.38
N GLU A 51 -0.03 -2.10 -8.39
CA GLU A 51 0.02 -2.53 -9.79
C GLU A 51 0.99 -1.70 -10.65
N CYS A 52 1.65 -0.71 -10.07
CA CYS A 52 2.55 0.19 -10.79
C CYS A 52 4.00 -0.33 -10.86
N ASP A 53 4.86 0.42 -11.56
CA ASP A 53 6.28 0.07 -11.76
C ASP A 53 7.25 0.85 -10.85
N ASP A 54 6.73 1.53 -9.82
CA ASP A 54 7.53 2.29 -8.87
C ASP A 54 7.69 1.51 -7.54
N PRO A 55 8.88 0.96 -7.26
CA PRO A 55 9.11 0.14 -6.07
C PRO A 55 8.94 0.90 -4.75
N VAL A 56 9.00 2.23 -4.75
CA VAL A 56 8.76 3.04 -3.55
C VAL A 56 7.26 3.12 -3.29
N LYS A 57 6.46 3.42 -4.31
CA LYS A 57 4.99 3.49 -4.19
C LYS A 57 4.42 2.13 -3.77
N ILE A 58 4.92 1.04 -4.35
CA ILE A 58 4.57 -0.32 -3.94
C ILE A 58 4.95 -0.58 -2.48
N GLU A 59 6.16 -0.21 -2.07
CA GLU A 59 6.62 -0.44 -0.70
C GLU A 59 5.79 0.33 0.34
N VAL A 60 5.35 1.54 0.00
CA VAL A 60 4.41 2.31 0.83
C VAL A 60 3.02 1.65 0.85
N ALA A 61 2.50 1.24 -0.30
CA ALA A 61 1.19 0.60 -0.40
C ALA A 61 1.10 -0.75 0.35
N LEU A 62 2.19 -1.53 0.34
CA LEU A 62 2.35 -2.74 1.16
C LEU A 62 2.51 -2.42 2.66
N GLY A 63 2.93 -1.21 3.00
CA GLY A 63 3.04 -0.75 4.38
C GLY A 63 1.70 -0.37 5.01
N MET A 64 0.69 -0.05 4.21
CA MET A 64 -0.65 0.31 4.67
C MET A 64 -1.37 -0.93 5.20
N SER A 65 -1.94 -0.85 6.39
CA SER A 65 -2.32 -2.02 7.19
C SER A 65 -3.73 -2.00 7.77
N GLU A 66 -4.48 -0.91 7.59
CA GLU A 66 -5.86 -0.79 8.10
C GLU A 66 -6.86 -1.71 7.37
N THR A 67 -6.57 -2.07 6.12
CA THR A 67 -7.43 -2.93 5.29
C THR A 67 -6.61 -3.90 4.44
N PHE A 68 -7.26 -4.95 3.96
CA PHE A 68 -6.70 -5.80 2.91
C PHE A 68 -6.96 -5.19 1.51
N PRO A 69 -5.96 -5.18 0.60
CA PRO A 69 -6.09 -4.50 -0.69
C PRO A 69 -6.89 -5.28 -1.75
N TYR A 70 -7.20 -6.55 -1.49
CA TYR A 70 -7.92 -7.45 -2.39
C TYR A 70 -9.00 -8.22 -1.63
N GLU A 71 -10.02 -8.68 -2.36
CA GLU A 71 -11.22 -9.30 -1.78
C GLU A 71 -11.01 -10.77 -1.41
N THR A 72 -10.05 -11.44 -2.04
CA THR A 72 -9.77 -12.85 -1.80
C THR A 72 -8.30 -13.08 -1.51
N ARG A 73 -8.04 -14.14 -0.73
CA ARG A 73 -6.68 -14.60 -0.44
C ARG A 73 -5.95 -14.97 -1.73
N GLU A 74 -6.62 -15.67 -2.64
CA GLU A 74 -6.05 -16.17 -3.90
C GLU A 74 -5.64 -15.01 -4.81
N GLU A 75 -6.47 -13.98 -4.94
CA GLU A 75 -6.12 -12.76 -5.68
C GLU A 75 -4.91 -12.07 -5.05
N MET A 76 -4.91 -11.95 -3.72
CA MET A 76 -3.81 -11.31 -2.99
C MET A 76 -2.48 -12.04 -3.17
N VAL A 77 -2.47 -13.37 -3.04
CA VAL A 77 -1.28 -14.20 -3.31
C VAL A 77 -0.81 -14.00 -4.74
N ALA A 78 -1.69 -14.14 -5.74
CA ALA A 78 -1.31 -14.01 -7.14
C ALA A 78 -0.73 -12.62 -7.49
N LYS A 79 -1.24 -11.55 -6.86
CA LYS A 79 -0.74 -10.18 -7.05
C LYS A 79 0.60 -9.99 -6.34
N PHE A 80 0.73 -10.50 -5.12
CA PHE A 80 1.94 -10.37 -4.32
C PHE A 80 3.09 -11.22 -4.84
N ASP A 81 2.82 -12.40 -5.42
CA ASP A 81 3.84 -13.21 -6.08
C ASP A 81 4.49 -12.44 -7.23
N ARG A 82 3.70 -11.73 -8.05
CA ARG A 82 4.26 -10.87 -9.12
C ARG A 82 5.14 -9.74 -8.59
N ILE A 83 4.74 -9.15 -7.46
CA ILE A 83 5.53 -8.11 -6.80
C ILE A 83 6.83 -8.72 -6.26
N ALA A 84 6.77 -9.88 -5.60
CA ALA A 84 7.92 -10.57 -5.04
C ALA A 84 8.90 -11.04 -6.13
N ASP A 85 8.40 -11.54 -7.26
CA ASP A 85 9.21 -11.95 -8.41
C ASP A 85 9.99 -10.77 -9.00
N ARG A 86 9.33 -9.61 -9.13
CA ARG A 86 9.96 -8.40 -9.71
C ARG A 86 10.83 -7.65 -8.71
N TRP A 87 10.44 -7.63 -7.44
CA TRP A 87 11.15 -6.95 -6.36
C TRP A 87 11.33 -7.86 -5.14
N PRO A 88 12.31 -8.79 -5.17
CA PRO A 88 12.51 -9.80 -4.12
C PRO A 88 12.70 -9.22 -2.70
N ARG A 89 13.17 -7.96 -2.58
CA ARG A 89 13.27 -7.27 -1.29
C ARG A 89 11.91 -7.04 -0.60
N LEU A 90 10.81 -7.16 -1.32
CA LEU A 90 9.45 -6.94 -0.83
C LEU A 90 8.73 -8.22 -0.39
N THR A 91 9.28 -9.41 -0.68
CA THR A 91 8.68 -10.71 -0.34
C THR A 91 8.26 -10.79 1.13
N GLY A 92 9.13 -10.38 2.05
CA GLY A 92 8.81 -10.42 3.48
C GLY A 92 7.61 -9.56 3.88
N ARG A 93 7.32 -8.47 3.14
CA ARG A 93 6.11 -7.65 3.38
C ARG A 93 4.87 -8.30 2.80
N CYS A 94 4.96 -8.82 1.58
CA CYS A 94 3.91 -9.61 0.95
C CYS A 94 3.48 -10.78 1.85
N ASP A 95 4.43 -11.59 2.29
CA ASP A 95 4.20 -12.73 3.17
C ASP A 95 3.53 -12.34 4.48
N LYS A 96 3.95 -11.19 5.05
CA LYS A 96 3.36 -10.69 6.31
C LYS A 96 1.87 -10.41 6.13
N ILE A 97 1.47 -9.76 5.05
CA ILE A 97 0.07 -9.42 4.79
C ILE A 97 -0.76 -10.69 4.58
N ILE A 98 -0.25 -11.68 3.83
CA ILE A 98 -0.92 -12.97 3.67
C ILE A 98 -1.11 -13.68 5.01
N ARG A 99 -0.09 -13.69 5.88
CA ARG A 99 -0.21 -14.26 7.23
C ARG A 99 -1.24 -13.53 8.08
N MET A 100 -1.35 -12.20 7.95
CA MET A 100 -2.38 -11.43 8.64
C MET A 100 -3.78 -11.82 8.17
N TRP A 101 -3.97 -12.02 6.86
CA TRP A 101 -5.23 -12.54 6.31
C TRP A 101 -5.59 -13.88 6.94
N ASP A 102 -4.65 -14.84 6.93
CA ASP A 102 -4.83 -16.20 7.45
C ASP A 102 -5.11 -16.26 8.96
N GLN A 103 -4.78 -15.20 9.70
CA GLN A 103 -5.08 -15.09 11.13
C GLN A 103 -6.45 -14.48 11.40
N GLN A 104 -6.96 -13.68 10.46
CA GLN A 104 -8.21 -12.93 10.61
C GLN A 104 -9.44 -13.69 10.08
N PHE A 105 -9.25 -14.55 9.07
CA PHE A 105 -10.30 -15.33 8.40
C PHE A 105 -9.97 -16.83 8.42
#